data_AF-A0A5C8LK60-F1
#
_entry.id   AF-A0A5C8LK60-F1
#
_cell.length_a   1.000
_cell.length_b   1.000
_cell.length_c   1.000
_cell.angle_alpha   90.00
_cell.angle_beta   90.00
_cell.angle_gamma   90.00
#
_symmetry.space_group_name_H-M   'P 1'
#
loop_
_entity.id
_entity.type
_entity.pdbx_description
1 polymer ?
#
loop_
_entity_poly.entity_id
_entity_poly.type
_entity_poly.pdbx_seq_one_letter_code
_entity_poly.pdbx_strand_id
1 'polypeptide(L)'
;MLSAMIQKPRRLLAYLSLLGTTQLHLRNPLIIAWWSAAFPGFGHLLLSKYLRGFILIGWEMLINSQMHLNEAMVYTFIGQFERANEIINLQWMSFYAPVYLFSIYDSYRTSVDMNHQYILAKREKAPIDVLTLGSMEVNYLDKRSPWLAIAWSLLMPGIGQLYTHRIINAFFLMATWIVLSYLAHLLEGIQFLFFCDWSQAASVLEMRWLLFLPSIYGFAVYDANVSTVEYNKLFDHEQISMLQKGYQPSRFKFPTSPLRK
;
A
#
# COMPACT_ATOMS: atom_id res chain seq x y z
N MET A 1 -33.19 -32.02 18.41
CA MET A 1 -32.09 -31.17 18.91
C MET A 1 -30.79 -31.65 18.29
N LEU A 2 -30.47 -31.21 17.07
CA LEU A 2 -29.14 -31.40 16.51
C LEU A 2 -28.37 -30.12 16.78
N SER A 3 -27.32 -30.24 17.59
CA SER A 3 -26.22 -29.28 17.68
C SER A 3 -25.73 -29.03 16.25
N ALA A 4 -26.20 -27.97 15.61
CA ALA A 4 -25.59 -27.45 14.40
C ALA A 4 -24.18 -27.04 14.80
N MET A 5 -23.19 -27.91 14.54
CA MET A 5 -21.79 -27.55 14.67
C MET A 5 -21.61 -26.24 13.90
N ILE A 6 -21.23 -25.18 14.61
CA ILE A 6 -20.90 -23.89 14.00
C ILE A 6 -19.68 -24.17 13.12
N GLN A 7 -19.92 -24.46 11.84
CA GLN A 7 -18.84 -24.72 10.88
C GLN A 7 -18.03 -23.43 10.76
N LYS A 8 -16.75 -23.52 11.09
CA LYS A 8 -15.80 -22.42 10.88
C LYS A 8 -15.89 -21.99 9.41
N PRO A 9 -16.07 -20.69 9.12
CA PRO A 9 -16.14 -20.21 7.75
C PRO A 9 -14.84 -20.60 7.00
N ARG A 10 -15.01 -21.08 5.77
CA ARG A 10 -13.93 -21.44 4.86
C ARG A 10 -13.18 -20.21 4.37
N ARG A 11 -13.87 -19.07 4.18
CA ARG A 11 -13.27 -17.81 3.73
C ARG A 11 -13.72 -16.63 4.59
N LEU A 12 -12.75 -15.82 5.00
CA LEU A 12 -12.97 -14.60 5.77
C LEU A 12 -12.82 -13.38 4.86
N LEU A 13 -13.69 -12.39 5.05
CA LEU A 13 -13.60 -11.12 4.32
C LEU A 13 -12.50 -10.22 4.89
N ALA A 14 -12.40 -10.18 6.21
CA ALA A 14 -11.42 -9.41 6.95
C ALA A 14 -10.95 -10.18 8.18
N TYR A 15 -9.77 -9.81 8.65
CA TYR A 15 -9.14 -10.32 9.86
C TYR A 15 -8.54 -9.15 10.63
N LEU A 16 -9.01 -8.95 11.86
CA LEU A 16 -8.51 -7.92 12.77
C LEU A 16 -7.50 -8.55 13.72
N SER A 17 -6.25 -8.13 13.59
CA SER A 17 -5.15 -8.52 14.47
C SER A 17 -4.70 -7.33 15.31
N LEU A 18 -3.87 -7.59 16.33
CA LEU A 18 -3.23 -6.54 17.13
C LEU A 18 -2.34 -5.62 16.29
N LEU A 19 -1.72 -6.15 15.23
CA LEU A 19 -0.81 -5.40 14.36
C LEU A 19 -1.52 -4.75 13.17
N GLY A 20 -2.83 -4.96 13.05
CA GLY A 20 -3.66 -4.30 12.08
C GLY A 20 -4.77 -5.12 11.45
N THR A 21 -5.44 -4.46 10.51
CA THR A 21 -6.63 -5.00 9.83
C THR A 21 -6.27 -5.42 8.40
N THR A 22 -6.41 -6.71 8.10
CA THR A 22 -6.21 -7.26 6.76
C THR A 22 -7.57 -7.58 6.16
N GLN A 23 -7.85 -7.06 4.97
CA GLN A 23 -9.15 -7.26 4.32
C GLN A 23 -9.02 -7.56 2.83
N LEU A 24 -9.98 -8.33 2.33
CA LEU A 24 -10.23 -8.53 0.92
C LEU A 24 -11.19 -7.46 0.41
N HIS A 25 -10.83 -6.84 -0.72
CA HIS A 25 -11.70 -5.96 -1.48
C HIS A 25 -11.33 -6.06 -2.97
N LEU A 26 -12.26 -5.66 -3.84
CA LEU A 26 -12.03 -5.65 -5.27
C LEU A 26 -11.06 -4.55 -5.65
N ARG A 27 -10.05 -4.91 -6.46
CA ARG A 27 -9.04 -3.98 -6.97
C ARG A 27 -8.96 -4.13 -8.48
N ASN A 28 -8.66 -3.05 -9.20
CA ASN A 28 -8.33 -3.15 -10.62
C ASN A 28 -6.90 -3.73 -10.74
N PRO A 29 -6.71 -4.92 -11.34
CA PRO A 29 -5.40 -5.55 -11.46
C PRO A 29 -4.37 -4.68 -12.20
N LEU A 30 -4.80 -3.83 -13.13
CA LEU A 30 -3.91 -2.91 -13.85
C LEU A 30 -3.32 -1.83 -12.94
N ILE A 31 -4.10 -1.33 -11.97
CA ILE A 31 -3.60 -0.34 -11.01
C ILE A 31 -2.57 -0.99 -10.09
N ILE A 32 -2.79 -2.25 -9.69
CA ILE A 32 -1.83 -3.01 -8.88
C ILE A 32 -0.53 -3.25 -9.65
N ALA A 33 -0.63 -3.66 -10.92
CA ALA A 33 0.52 -3.82 -11.81
C ALA A 33 1.28 -2.52 -12.02
N TRP A 34 0.56 -1.40 -12.20
CA TRP A 34 1.15 -0.08 -12.36
C TRP A 34 1.96 0.34 -11.13
N TRP A 35 1.44 0.10 -9.93
CA TRP A 35 2.20 0.38 -8.71
C TRP A 35 3.45 -0.49 -8.58
N SER A 36 3.40 -1.76 -8.98
CA SER A 36 4.60 -2.60 -9.05
C SER A 36 5.60 -2.14 -10.12
N ALA A 37 5.13 -1.55 -11.21
CA ALA A 37 5.99 -0.97 -12.24
C ALA A 37 6.64 0.34 -11.76
N ALA A 38 5.89 1.17 -11.02
CA ALA A 38 6.43 2.40 -10.43
C ALA A 38 7.50 2.13 -9.36
N PHE A 39 7.35 1.03 -8.61
CA PHE A 39 8.34 0.55 -7.67
C PHE A 39 8.06 -0.92 -7.32
N PRO A 40 8.97 -1.87 -7.64
CA PRO A 40 8.78 -3.27 -7.30
C PRO A 40 8.45 -3.49 -5.82
N GLY A 41 7.34 -4.17 -5.57
CA GLY A 41 6.83 -4.48 -4.23
C GLY A 41 5.64 -3.64 -3.78
N PHE A 42 5.40 -2.45 -4.34
CA PHE A 42 4.22 -1.64 -4.00
C PHE A 42 2.89 -2.33 -4.33
N GLY A 43 2.78 -2.98 -5.50
CA GLY A 43 1.57 -3.75 -5.81
C GLY A 43 1.32 -4.89 -4.82
N HIS A 44 2.38 -5.54 -4.30
CA HIS A 44 2.25 -6.56 -3.26
C HIS A 44 1.78 -5.97 -1.92
N LEU A 45 2.25 -4.78 -1.54
CA LEU A 45 1.78 -4.09 -0.34
C LEU A 45 0.30 -3.69 -0.43
N LEU A 46 -0.19 -3.25 -1.60
CA LEU A 46 -1.63 -2.98 -1.81
C LEU A 46 -2.49 -4.22 -1.65
N LEU A 47 -1.93 -5.39 -1.97
CA LEU A 47 -2.56 -6.70 -1.78
C LEU A 47 -2.37 -7.26 -0.36
N SER A 48 -1.80 -6.48 0.57
CA SER A 48 -1.45 -6.90 1.93
C SER A 48 -0.50 -8.11 1.98
N LYS A 49 0.26 -8.37 0.91
CA LYS A 49 1.33 -9.37 0.87
C LYS A 49 2.64 -8.76 1.37
N TYR A 50 2.64 -8.35 2.64
CA TYR A 50 3.69 -7.54 3.25
C TYR A 50 5.10 -8.13 3.07
N LEU A 51 5.31 -9.40 3.41
CA LEU A 51 6.64 -10.02 3.32
C LEU A 51 7.23 -9.94 1.89
N ARG A 52 6.42 -10.25 0.87
CA ARG A 52 6.85 -10.14 -0.53
C ARG A 52 7.12 -8.70 -0.93
N GLY A 53 6.23 -7.78 -0.54
CA GLY A 53 6.39 -6.36 -0.80
C GLY A 53 7.67 -5.79 -0.20
N PHE A 54 7.94 -6.08 1.07
CA PHE A 54 9.14 -5.59 1.76
C PHE A 54 10.43 -6.12 1.14
N ILE A 55 10.47 -7.41 0.79
CA ILE A 55 11.63 -8.01 0.13
C ILE A 55 11.87 -7.36 -1.24
N LEU A 56 10.82 -7.16 -2.03
CA LEU A 56 10.94 -6.55 -3.36
C LEU A 56 11.35 -5.07 -3.30
N ILE A 57 10.84 -4.31 -2.32
CA ILE A 57 11.25 -2.90 -2.12
C ILE A 57 12.71 -2.81 -1.70
N GLY A 58 13.14 -3.64 -0.75
CA GLY A 58 14.55 -3.69 -0.34
C GLY A 58 15.47 -4.12 -1.48
N TRP A 59 15.04 -5.09 -2.29
CA TRP A 59 15.76 -5.53 -3.47
C TRP A 59 15.83 -4.42 -4.53
N GLU A 60 14.75 -3.70 -4.79
CA GLU A 60 14.71 -2.56 -5.72
C GLU A 60 15.73 -1.50 -5.30
N MET A 61 15.68 -1.07 -4.04
CA MET A 61 16.60 -0.06 -3.52
C MET A 61 18.06 -0.50 -3.66
N LEU A 62 18.36 -1.76 -3.36
CA LEU A 62 19.71 -2.31 -3.45
C LEU A 62 20.19 -2.35 -4.90
N ILE A 63 19.43 -2.96 -5.81
CA ILE A 63 19.85 -3.13 -7.20
C ILE A 63 19.91 -1.78 -7.92
N ASN A 64 18.90 -0.92 -7.76
CA ASN A 64 18.88 0.42 -8.36
C ASN A 64 20.10 1.24 -7.93
N SER A 65 20.47 1.17 -6.64
CA SER A 65 21.66 1.86 -6.11
C SER A 65 22.96 1.31 -6.69
N GLN A 66 23.10 -0.02 -6.81
CA GLN A 66 24.30 -0.66 -7.37
C GLN A 66 24.43 -0.49 -8.89
N MET A 67 23.30 -0.36 -9.59
CA MET A 67 23.30 -0.13 -11.05
C MET A 67 23.36 1.34 -11.45
N HIS A 68 23.30 2.27 -10.48
CA HIS A 68 23.24 3.72 -10.71
C HIS A 68 22.02 4.16 -11.57
N LEU A 69 20.89 3.46 -11.47
CA LEU A 69 19.74 3.72 -12.35
C LEU A 69 19.20 5.14 -12.18
N ASN A 70 18.96 5.56 -10.94
CA ASN A 70 18.46 6.90 -10.66
C ASN A 70 19.39 8.00 -11.19
N GLU A 71 20.71 7.83 -11.04
CA GLU A 71 21.68 8.79 -11.52
C GLU A 71 21.74 8.83 -13.06
N ALA A 72 21.71 7.67 -13.71
CA ALA A 72 21.60 7.56 -15.16
C ALA A 72 20.31 8.21 -15.70
N MET A 73 19.18 8.09 -14.97
CA MET A 73 17.94 8.79 -15.32
C MET A 73 18.08 10.31 -15.27
N VAL A 74 18.76 10.86 -14.26
CA VAL A 74 19.04 12.30 -14.19
C VAL A 74 19.83 12.76 -15.42
N TYR A 75 20.94 12.09 -15.73
CA TYR A 75 21.77 12.42 -16.89
C TYR A 75 20.97 12.33 -18.19
N THR A 76 20.11 11.32 -18.32
CA THR A 76 19.23 11.14 -19.48
C THR A 76 18.24 12.32 -19.63
N PHE A 77 17.61 12.77 -18.54
CA PHE A 77 16.64 13.87 -18.58
C PHE A 77 17.26 15.24 -18.87
N ILE A 78 18.53 15.44 -18.55
CA ILE A 78 19.28 16.66 -18.90
C ILE A 78 20.02 16.55 -20.25
N GLY A 79 19.80 15.48 -21.00
CA GLY A 79 20.35 15.26 -22.34
C GLY A 79 21.81 14.78 -22.39
N GLN A 80 22.38 14.34 -21.27
CA GLN A 80 23.75 13.82 -21.15
C GLN A 80 23.78 12.29 -21.31
N PHE A 81 23.41 11.79 -22.48
CA PHE A 81 23.25 10.36 -22.72
C PHE A 81 24.58 9.58 -22.62
N GLU A 82 25.69 10.19 -22.99
CA GLU A 82 27.03 9.59 -22.89
C GLU A 82 27.37 9.27 -21.44
N ARG A 83 27.16 10.23 -20.53
CA ARG A 83 27.38 10.04 -19.09
C ARG A 83 26.42 9.01 -18.48
N ALA A 84 25.16 9.01 -18.92
CA ALA A 84 24.20 8.00 -18.48
C ALA A 84 24.67 6.57 -18.83
N ASN A 85 25.23 6.38 -20.03
CA ASN A 85 25.78 5.09 -20.47
C ASN A 85 27.09 4.72 -19.76
N GLU A 86 27.92 5.70 -19.40
CA GLU A 86 29.18 5.46 -18.67
C GLU A 86 28.96 5.00 -17.23
N ILE A 87 27.94 5.55 -16.56
CA ILE A 87 27.73 5.29 -15.14
C ILE A 87 26.89 4.05 -14.85
N ILE A 88 26.04 3.63 -15.80
CA ILE A 88 25.14 2.50 -15.59
C ILE A 88 25.91 1.18 -15.52
N ASN A 89 25.67 0.39 -14.47
CA ASN A 89 26.31 -0.92 -14.34
C ASN A 89 25.45 -2.01 -15.01
N LEU A 90 25.90 -2.48 -16.18
CA LEU A 90 25.21 -3.50 -16.97
C LEU A 90 25.07 -4.86 -16.28
N GLN A 91 25.98 -5.22 -15.37
CA GLN A 91 25.91 -6.48 -14.64
C GLN A 91 24.72 -6.48 -13.68
N TRP A 92 24.57 -5.42 -12.89
CA TRP A 92 23.43 -5.24 -11.99
C TRP A 92 22.12 -5.03 -12.76
N MET A 93 22.15 -4.31 -13.89
CA MET A 93 21.01 -4.14 -14.78
C MET A 93 20.45 -5.48 -15.30
N SER A 94 21.32 -6.46 -15.57
CA SER A 94 20.89 -7.79 -16.03
C SER A 94 20.06 -8.54 -14.98
N PHE A 95 20.34 -8.33 -13.68
CA PHE A 95 19.51 -8.84 -12.60
C PHE A 95 18.20 -8.06 -12.44
N TYR A 96 18.20 -6.78 -12.83
CA TYR A 96 17.07 -5.89 -12.64
C TYR A 96 15.84 -6.33 -13.46
N ALA A 97 16.02 -6.53 -14.77
CA ALA A 97 14.90 -6.72 -15.71
C ALA A 97 14.01 -7.94 -15.40
N PRO A 98 14.53 -9.15 -15.09
CA PRO A 98 13.69 -10.30 -14.81
C PRO A 98 12.83 -10.13 -13.56
N VAL A 99 13.40 -9.61 -12.47
CA VAL A 99 12.69 -9.42 -11.20
C VAL A 99 11.69 -8.27 -11.31
N TYR A 100 12.04 -7.20 -12.02
CA TYR A 100 11.13 -6.11 -12.33
C TYR A 100 9.88 -6.62 -13.06
N LEU A 101 10.05 -7.34 -14.18
CA LEU A 101 8.95 -7.92 -14.94
C LEU A 101 8.14 -8.94 -14.12
N PHE A 102 8.84 -9.78 -13.35
CA PHE A 102 8.20 -10.75 -12.45
C PHE A 102 7.32 -10.06 -11.41
N SER A 103 7.78 -8.96 -10.80
CA SER A 103 7.02 -8.23 -9.78
C SER A 103 5.70 -7.68 -10.33
N ILE A 104 5.72 -7.14 -11.55
CA ILE A 104 4.55 -6.63 -12.26
C ILE A 104 3.59 -7.78 -12.56
N TYR A 105 4.09 -8.86 -13.17
CA TYR A 105 3.29 -10.03 -13.51
C TYR A 105 2.65 -10.70 -12.27
N ASP A 106 3.43 -11.00 -11.23
CA ASP A 106 2.95 -11.69 -10.02
C ASP A 106 1.91 -10.85 -9.28
N SER A 107 2.11 -9.53 -9.19
CA SER A 107 1.15 -8.63 -8.55
C SER A 107 -0.17 -8.54 -9.33
N TYR A 108 -0.12 -8.46 -10.66
CA TYR A 108 -1.30 -8.50 -11.53
C TYR A 108 -2.08 -9.80 -11.35
N ARG A 109 -1.41 -10.94 -11.54
CA ARG A 109 -2.02 -12.28 -11.45
C ARG A 109 -2.60 -12.52 -10.07
N THR A 110 -1.87 -12.16 -9.01
CA THR A 110 -2.35 -12.27 -7.63
C THR A 110 -3.58 -11.40 -7.40
N SER A 111 -3.64 -10.19 -7.96
CA SER A 111 -4.82 -9.33 -7.81
C SER A 111 -6.07 -9.98 -8.42
N VAL A 112 -5.95 -10.63 -9.58
CA VAL A 112 -7.04 -11.38 -10.20
C VAL A 112 -7.50 -12.52 -9.28
N ASP A 113 -6.57 -13.33 -8.77
CA ASP A 113 -6.88 -14.44 -7.87
C ASP A 113 -7.55 -13.97 -6.57
N MET A 114 -7.07 -12.86 -5.98
CA MET A 114 -7.64 -12.28 -4.76
C MET A 114 -9.04 -11.68 -4.97
N ASN A 115 -9.31 -11.11 -6.14
CA ASN A 115 -10.65 -10.65 -6.48
C ASN A 115 -11.65 -11.81 -6.53
N HIS A 116 -11.26 -12.97 -7.05
CA HIS A 116 -12.09 -14.18 -6.99
C HIS A 116 -12.34 -14.62 -5.54
N GLN A 117 -11.31 -14.62 -4.69
CA GLN A 117 -11.48 -14.95 -3.26
C GLN A 117 -12.40 -13.97 -2.55
N TYR A 118 -12.33 -12.68 -2.86
CA TYR A 118 -13.25 -11.68 -2.33
C TYR A 118 -14.70 -11.99 -2.68
N ILE A 119 -15.00 -12.29 -3.95
CA ILE A 119 -16.36 -12.60 -4.41
C ILE A 119 -16.91 -13.82 -3.66
N LEU A 120 -16.09 -14.85 -3.49
CA LEU A 120 -16.48 -16.06 -2.76
C LEU A 120 -16.69 -15.78 -1.26
N ALA A 121 -15.77 -15.06 -0.61
CA ALA A 121 -15.87 -14.69 0.80
C ALA A 121 -17.11 -13.83 1.08
N LYS A 122 -17.42 -12.88 0.19
CA LYS A 122 -18.60 -12.01 0.30
C LYS A 122 -19.91 -12.81 0.22
N ARG A 123 -19.95 -13.87 -0.60
CA ARG A 123 -21.13 -14.76 -0.71
C ARG A 123 -21.30 -15.64 0.53
N GLU A 124 -20.21 -16.01 1.18
CA GLU A 124 -20.21 -16.82 2.40
C GLU A 124 -20.79 -16.07 3.60
N LYS A 125 -20.75 -14.72 3.60
CA LYS A 125 -21.27 -13.85 4.67
C LYS A 125 -20.78 -14.25 6.06
N ALA A 126 -19.51 -14.64 6.15
CA ALA A 126 -18.86 -14.92 7.42
C ALA A 126 -18.97 -13.70 8.36
N PRO A 127 -19.12 -13.90 9.69
CA PRO A 127 -19.08 -12.81 10.64
C PRO A 127 -17.73 -12.07 10.55
N ILE A 128 -17.78 -10.76 10.75
CA ILE A 128 -16.61 -9.88 10.75
C ILE A 128 -16.34 -9.51 12.22
N ASP A 129 -15.10 -9.67 12.66
CA ASP A 129 -14.70 -9.24 14.01
C ASP A 129 -14.61 -7.71 14.06
N VAL A 130 -15.14 -7.11 15.14
CA VAL A 130 -15.22 -5.65 15.30
C VAL A 130 -14.17 -5.12 16.27
N LEU A 131 -13.74 -5.94 17.23
CA LEU A 131 -12.84 -5.56 18.31
C LEU A 131 -11.91 -6.73 18.65
N THR A 132 -10.61 -6.45 18.69
CA THR A 132 -9.57 -7.37 19.17
C THR A 132 -8.78 -6.65 20.26
N LEU A 133 -8.80 -7.22 21.46
CA LEU A 133 -8.06 -6.71 22.63
C LEU A 133 -6.84 -7.59 22.86
N GLY A 134 -5.66 -6.98 22.93
CA GLY A 134 -4.44 -7.62 23.40
C GLY A 134 -3.79 -6.78 24.49
N SER A 135 -2.77 -7.35 25.15
CA SER A 135 -2.00 -6.63 26.17
C SER A 135 -1.25 -5.41 25.61
N MET A 136 -0.86 -5.47 24.33
CA MET A 136 -0.06 -4.44 23.67
C MET A 136 -0.90 -3.39 22.94
N GLU A 137 -2.08 -3.76 22.43
CA GLU A 137 -2.85 -2.91 21.52
C GLU A 137 -4.34 -3.26 21.55
N VAL A 138 -5.19 -2.26 21.30
CA VAL A 138 -6.63 -2.40 21.09
C VAL A 138 -6.94 -2.02 19.65
N ASN A 139 -7.36 -3.00 18.84
CA ASN A 139 -7.78 -2.75 17.46
C ASN A 139 -9.29 -2.92 17.34
N TYR A 140 -9.96 -1.93 16.75
CA TYR A 140 -11.40 -1.94 16.52
C TYR A 140 -11.73 -1.38 15.15
N LEU A 141 -12.94 -1.67 14.68
CA LEU A 141 -13.48 -1.16 13.42
C LEU A 141 -14.20 0.18 13.68
N ASP A 142 -13.76 1.25 13.04
CA ASP A 142 -14.38 2.58 13.13
C ASP A 142 -14.44 3.30 11.77
N LYS A 143 -15.09 4.47 11.74
CA LYS A 143 -15.10 5.33 10.55
C LYS A 143 -13.97 6.34 10.61
N ARG A 144 -13.22 6.45 9.52
CA ARG A 144 -12.04 7.32 9.40
C ARG A 144 -12.14 8.24 8.19
N SER A 145 -11.57 9.43 8.27
CA SER A 145 -11.59 10.39 7.16
C SER A 145 -10.46 10.09 6.16
N PRO A 146 -10.76 9.79 4.88
CA PRO A 146 -9.73 9.55 3.87
C PRO A 146 -8.83 10.76 3.61
N TRP A 147 -9.38 11.97 3.72
CA TRP A 147 -8.62 13.21 3.55
C TRP A 147 -7.55 13.37 4.64
N LEU A 148 -7.87 13.02 5.89
CA LEU A 148 -6.88 13.05 6.98
C LEU A 148 -5.77 12.03 6.73
N ALA A 149 -6.12 10.83 6.25
CA ALA A 149 -5.12 9.81 5.90
C ALA A 149 -4.15 10.31 4.81
N ILE A 150 -4.68 10.99 3.79
CA ILE A 150 -3.88 11.64 2.74
C ILE A 150 -2.97 12.72 3.33
N ALA A 151 -3.52 13.64 4.11
CA ALA A 151 -2.76 14.74 4.71
C ALA A 151 -1.60 14.24 5.56
N TRP A 152 -1.83 13.20 6.37
CA TRP A 152 -0.79 12.57 7.17
C TRP A 152 0.29 11.89 6.34
N SER A 153 -0.08 11.17 5.28
CA SER A 153 0.90 10.56 4.37
C SER A 153 1.69 11.57 3.54
N LEU A 154 1.12 12.74 3.23
CA LEU A 154 1.83 13.84 2.56
C LEU A 154 2.87 14.50 3.46
N LEU A 155 2.60 14.62 4.76
CA LEU A 155 3.57 15.16 5.71
C LEU A 155 4.72 14.18 5.95
N MET A 156 4.38 12.91 6.19
CA MET A 156 5.37 11.85 6.37
C MET A 156 4.78 10.51 5.90
N PRO A 157 5.33 9.93 4.83
CA PRO A 157 4.95 8.60 4.36
C PRO A 157 4.97 7.58 5.50
N GLY A 158 3.85 6.86 5.67
CA GLY A 158 3.65 5.89 6.75
C GLY A 158 2.65 6.35 7.83
N ILE A 159 2.50 7.66 8.10
CA ILE A 159 1.54 8.10 9.14
C ILE A 159 0.10 7.79 8.72
N GLY A 160 -0.29 7.99 7.46
CA GLY A 160 -1.65 7.66 7.01
C GLY A 160 -1.99 6.17 7.14
N GLN A 161 -1.00 5.29 6.96
CA GLN A 161 -1.12 3.85 7.21
C GLN A 161 -1.27 3.55 8.71
N LEU A 162 -0.54 4.28 9.57
CA LEU A 162 -0.70 4.16 11.02
C LEU A 162 -2.10 4.60 11.45
N TYR A 163 -2.61 5.68 10.85
CA TYR A 163 -3.98 6.16 10.99
C TYR A 163 -5.03 5.16 10.50
N THR A 164 -4.70 4.09 9.78
CA THR A 164 -5.65 3.02 9.42
C THR A 164 -5.35 1.69 10.13
N HIS A 165 -4.57 1.73 11.22
CA HIS A 165 -4.06 0.57 11.95
C HIS A 165 -3.29 -0.43 11.05
N ARG A 166 -2.63 -0.01 9.97
CA ARG A 166 -1.72 -0.88 9.20
C ARG A 166 -0.29 -0.74 9.72
N ILE A 167 -0.09 -1.09 11.00
CA ILE A 167 1.10 -0.75 11.79
C ILE A 167 2.40 -1.20 11.12
N ILE A 168 2.48 -2.47 10.71
CA ILE A 168 3.71 -3.03 10.11
C ILE A 168 4.08 -2.27 8.82
N ASN A 169 3.09 -1.98 7.97
CA ASN A 169 3.32 -1.24 6.72
C ASN A 169 3.71 0.22 6.99
N ALA A 170 3.08 0.84 7.99
CA ALA A 170 3.37 2.21 8.41
C ALA A 170 4.83 2.37 8.83
N PHE A 171 5.31 1.52 9.73
CA PHE A 171 6.70 1.57 10.19
C PHE A 171 7.70 1.27 9.08
N PHE A 172 7.40 0.33 8.19
CA PHE A 172 8.24 0.05 7.05
C PHE A 172 8.37 1.28 6.13
N LEU A 173 7.25 1.87 5.70
CA LEU A 173 7.26 3.05 4.82
C LEU A 173 7.93 4.26 5.48
N MET A 174 7.69 4.47 6.78
CA MET A 174 8.31 5.55 7.54
C MET A 174 9.81 5.35 7.66
N ALA A 175 10.28 4.13 7.99
CA ALA A 175 11.71 3.82 8.04
C ALA A 175 12.38 4.02 6.68
N THR A 176 11.77 3.51 5.60
CA THR A 176 12.28 3.72 4.23
C THR A 176 12.34 5.20 3.88
N TRP A 177 11.30 5.97 4.19
CA TRP A 177 11.29 7.41 3.93
C TRP A 177 12.34 8.17 4.74
N ILE A 178 12.51 7.86 6.03
CA ILE A 178 13.54 8.48 6.88
C ILE A 178 14.94 8.21 6.30
N VAL A 179 15.24 6.95 5.98
CA VAL A 179 16.53 6.55 5.42
C VAL A 179 16.79 7.26 4.09
N LEU A 180 15.82 7.25 3.18
CA LEU A 180 15.97 7.92 1.88
C LEU A 180 16.10 9.44 2.01
N SER A 181 15.32 10.05 2.90
CA SER A 181 15.38 11.50 3.13
C SER A 181 16.71 11.92 3.74
N TYR A 182 17.27 11.09 4.63
CA TYR A 182 18.60 11.30 5.18
C TYR A 182 19.69 11.17 4.11
N LEU A 183 19.70 10.09 3.34
CA LEU A 183 20.68 9.86 2.28
C LEU A 183 20.57 10.87 1.13
N ALA A 184 19.39 11.43 0.90
CA ALA A 184 19.15 12.47 -0.10
C ALA A 184 19.51 13.89 0.38
N HIS A 185 19.89 14.07 1.64
CA HIS A 185 19.97 15.39 2.31
C HIS A 185 18.70 16.23 2.11
N LEU A 186 17.53 15.59 2.10
CA LEU A 186 16.25 16.21 1.74
C LEU A 186 15.92 17.41 2.64
N LEU A 187 16.08 17.23 3.96
CA LEU A 187 15.71 18.27 4.93
C LEU A 187 16.64 19.48 4.84
N GLU A 188 17.93 19.27 4.58
CA GLU A 188 18.90 20.35 4.35
C GLU A 188 18.54 21.13 3.07
N GLY A 189 18.25 20.42 1.98
CA GLY A 189 17.77 21.05 0.74
C GLY A 189 16.50 21.87 0.92
N ILE A 190 15.54 21.36 1.71
CA ILE A 190 14.31 22.10 2.06
C ILE A 190 14.61 23.37 2.87
N GLN A 191 15.56 23.33 3.80
CA GLN A 191 15.97 24.51 4.58
C GLN A 191 16.50 25.62 3.66
N PHE A 192 17.40 25.29 2.74
CA PHE A 192 17.90 26.26 1.76
C PHE A 192 16.79 26.79 0.84
N LEU A 193 15.81 25.95 0.51
CA LEU A 193 14.65 26.34 -0.27
C LEU A 193 13.74 27.33 0.47
N PHE A 194 13.60 27.20 1.80
CA PHE A 194 12.91 28.20 2.63
C PHE A 194 13.63 29.55 2.65
N PHE A 195 14.97 29.55 2.57
CA PHE A 195 15.77 30.77 2.41
C PHE A 195 15.81 31.30 0.97
N CYS A 196 15.12 30.65 0.03
CA CYS A 196 15.11 30.97 -1.40
C CYS A 196 16.50 30.87 -2.06
N ASP A 197 17.45 30.10 -1.49
CA ASP A 197 18.74 29.81 -2.11
C ASP A 197 18.67 28.50 -2.93
N TRP A 198 18.19 28.64 -4.16
CA TRP A 198 18.02 27.53 -5.10
C TRP A 198 19.35 26.87 -5.49
N SER A 199 20.44 27.63 -5.50
CA SER A 199 21.75 27.16 -5.92
C SER A 199 22.34 26.20 -4.89
N GLN A 200 22.30 26.58 -3.62
CA GLN A 200 22.74 25.72 -2.52
C GLN A 200 21.80 24.54 -2.35
N ALA A 201 20.49 24.76 -2.41
CA ALA A 201 19.50 23.69 -2.32
C ALA A 201 19.77 22.59 -3.37
N ALA A 202 20.04 22.95 -4.63
CA ALA A 202 20.34 21.97 -5.67
C ALA A 202 21.67 21.24 -5.44
N SER A 203 22.68 21.92 -4.91
CA SER A 203 24.02 21.36 -4.70
C SER A 203 24.11 20.36 -3.54
N VAL A 204 23.26 20.50 -2.53
CA VAL A 204 23.26 19.65 -1.33
C VAL A 204 22.47 18.36 -1.54
N LEU A 205 21.51 18.36 -2.48
CA LEU A 205 20.66 17.21 -2.73
C LEU A 205 21.37 16.08 -3.49
N GLU A 206 21.32 14.89 -2.91
CA GLU A 206 21.81 13.67 -3.55
C GLU A 206 20.72 13.04 -4.42
N MET A 207 20.75 13.37 -5.72
CA MET A 207 19.70 12.99 -6.68
C MET A 207 19.48 11.48 -6.79
N ARG A 208 20.53 10.67 -6.57
CA ARG A 208 20.47 9.21 -6.54
C ARG A 208 19.39 8.70 -5.57
N TRP A 209 19.34 9.28 -4.37
CA TRP A 209 18.40 8.88 -3.32
C TRP A 209 17.09 9.65 -3.42
N LEU A 210 17.16 10.92 -3.82
CA LEU A 210 16.00 11.79 -3.98
C LEU A 210 14.97 11.20 -4.96
N LEU A 211 15.42 10.59 -6.06
CA LEU A 211 14.54 10.04 -7.09
C LEU A 211 13.73 8.81 -6.66
N PHE A 212 14.01 8.19 -5.50
CA PHE A 212 13.10 7.19 -4.94
C PHE A 212 11.86 7.81 -4.29
N LEU A 213 11.94 9.07 -3.83
CA LEU A 213 10.89 9.72 -3.03
C LEU A 213 9.57 9.95 -3.76
N PRO A 214 9.52 10.36 -5.05
CA PRO A 214 8.24 10.57 -5.74
C PRO A 214 7.34 9.33 -5.71
N SER A 215 7.91 8.15 -5.95
CA SER A 215 7.20 6.87 -5.89
C SER A 215 6.74 6.56 -4.46
N ILE A 216 7.58 6.78 -3.45
CA ILE A 216 7.25 6.55 -2.03
C ILE A 216 6.10 7.46 -1.57
N TYR A 217 6.16 8.76 -1.88
CA TYR A 217 5.09 9.71 -1.55
C TYR A 217 3.79 9.38 -2.28
N GLY A 218 3.86 9.19 -3.60
CA GLY A 218 2.68 8.84 -4.39
C GLY A 218 2.02 7.58 -3.87
N PHE A 219 2.82 6.56 -3.58
CA PHE A 219 2.34 5.29 -3.03
C PHE A 219 1.71 5.46 -1.66
N ALA A 220 2.39 6.11 -0.72
CA ALA A 220 1.92 6.28 0.65
C ALA A 220 0.60 7.05 0.72
N VAL A 221 0.43 8.07 -0.14
CA VAL A 221 -0.81 8.84 -0.26
C VAL A 221 -1.93 7.99 -0.86
N TYR A 222 -1.65 7.30 -1.97
CA TYR A 222 -2.63 6.44 -2.64
C TYR A 222 -3.10 5.30 -1.74
N ASP A 223 -2.16 4.56 -1.13
CA ASP A 223 -2.46 3.43 -0.25
C ASP A 223 -3.23 3.89 1.00
N ALA A 224 -2.87 5.02 1.60
CA ALA A 224 -3.60 5.56 2.76
C ALA A 224 -5.04 5.93 2.40
N ASN A 225 -5.25 6.60 1.26
CA ASN A 225 -6.59 6.95 0.79
C ASN A 225 -7.45 5.70 0.54
N VAL A 226 -6.96 4.79 -0.32
CA VAL A 226 -7.71 3.59 -0.71
C VAL A 226 -7.96 2.70 0.50
N SER A 227 -6.97 2.49 1.37
CA SER A 227 -7.13 1.71 2.59
C SER A 227 -8.20 2.29 3.50
N THR A 228 -8.24 3.62 3.66
CA THR A 228 -9.26 4.28 4.49
C THR A 228 -10.66 4.14 3.89
N VAL A 229 -10.80 4.32 2.57
CA VAL A 229 -12.07 4.15 1.87
C VAL A 229 -12.60 2.73 2.01
N GLU A 230 -11.74 1.72 1.80
CA GLU A 230 -12.16 0.32 1.89
C GLU A 230 -12.41 -0.12 3.33
N TYR A 231 -11.64 0.38 4.29
CA TYR A 231 -11.88 0.18 5.72
C TYR A 231 -13.23 0.74 6.15
N ASN A 232 -13.60 1.93 5.67
CA ASN A 232 -14.92 2.50 5.90
C ASN A 232 -16.05 1.66 5.30
N LYS A 233 -15.85 1.07 4.12
CA LYS A 233 -16.84 0.17 3.50
C LYS A 233 -16.99 -1.13 4.29
N LEU A 234 -15.89 -1.64 4.87
CA LEU A 234 -15.93 -2.81 5.75
C LEU A 234 -16.75 -2.53 7.01
N PHE A 235 -16.55 -1.36 7.64
CA PHE A 235 -17.38 -0.89 8.76
C PHE A 235 -18.86 -0.86 8.38
N ASP A 236 -19.22 -0.26 7.23
CA ASP A 236 -20.62 -0.20 6.80
C ASP A 236 -21.23 -1.59 6.59
N HIS A 237 -20.47 -2.51 5.98
CA HIS A 237 -20.94 -3.88 5.77
C HIS A 237 -21.18 -4.63 7.08
N GLU A 238 -20.31 -4.45 8.07
CA GLU A 238 -20.47 -5.03 9.40
C GLU A 238 -21.71 -4.45 10.08
N GLN A 239 -21.85 -3.12 10.09
CA GLN A 239 -23.01 -2.43 10.70
C GLN A 239 -24.34 -2.86 10.07
N ILE A 240 -24.38 -2.97 8.73
CA ILE A 240 -25.57 -3.50 8.02
C ILE A 240 -25.88 -4.93 8.49
N SER A 241 -24.87 -5.80 8.56
CA SER A 241 -25.05 -7.19 9.00
C SER A 241 -25.56 -7.27 10.45
N MET A 242 -25.04 -6.44 11.35
CA MET A 242 -25.48 -6.32 12.72
C MET A 242 -26.95 -5.87 12.79
N LEU A 243 -27.32 -4.80 12.08
CA LEU A 243 -28.68 -4.25 12.09
C LEU A 243 -29.70 -5.23 11.50
N GLN A 244 -29.34 -5.91 10.41
CA GLN A 244 -30.18 -6.93 9.79
C GLN A 244 -30.45 -8.11 10.73
N LYS A 245 -29.44 -8.53 11.50
CA LYS A 245 -29.59 -9.63 12.47
C LYS A 245 -30.38 -9.21 13.72
N GLY A 246 -30.14 -8.01 14.22
CA GLY A 246 -30.69 -7.55 15.50
C GLY A 246 -32.08 -6.92 15.42
N TYR A 247 -32.38 -6.22 14.32
CA TYR A 247 -33.54 -5.31 14.27
C TYR A 247 -34.47 -5.52 13.06
N GLN A 248 -34.06 -6.27 12.02
CA GLN A 248 -34.92 -6.44 10.84
C GLN A 248 -35.95 -7.56 11.06
N PRO A 249 -37.27 -7.26 10.96
CA PRO A 249 -38.30 -8.29 11.04
C PRO A 249 -38.16 -9.29 9.90
N SER A 250 -38.30 -10.59 10.18
CA SER A 250 -38.15 -11.65 9.16
C SER A 250 -39.14 -11.55 7.99
N ARG A 251 -40.22 -10.77 8.16
CA ARG A 251 -41.26 -10.52 7.15
C ARG A 251 -40.97 -9.33 6.23
N PHE A 252 -39.98 -8.49 6.57
CA PHE A 252 -39.66 -7.30 5.78
C PHE A 252 -38.77 -7.66 4.59
N LYS A 253 -39.37 -7.71 3.39
CA LYS A 253 -38.65 -7.90 2.12
C LYS A 253 -38.05 -6.57 1.67
N PHE A 254 -36.74 -6.54 1.48
CA PHE A 254 -36.06 -5.38 0.89
C PHE A 254 -36.53 -5.18 -0.56
N PRO A 255 -36.74 -3.93 -1.03
CA PRO A 255 -36.95 -3.67 -2.44
C PRO A 255 -35.72 -4.14 -3.23
N THR A 256 -35.94 -4.97 -4.24
CA THR A 256 -34.88 -5.43 -5.13
C THR A 256 -34.39 -4.25 -5.96
N SER A 257 -33.15 -3.82 -5.77
CA SER A 257 -32.53 -2.81 -6.62
C SER A 257 -32.53 -3.31 -8.07
N PRO A 258 -33.06 -2.54 -9.04
CA PRO A 258 -33.08 -2.93 -10.45
C PRO A 258 -31.67 -3.07 -11.07
N LEU A 259 -30.61 -2.67 -10.35
CA LEU A 259 -29.21 -2.73 -10.80
C LEU A 259 -28.49 -4.03 -10.39
N ARG A 260 -29.15 -4.99 -9.73
CA ARG A 260 -28.64 -6.36 -9.55
C ARG A 260 -29.28 -7.30 -10.56
N LYS A 261 -28.73 -7.36 -11.77
CA LYS A 261 -28.78 -8.55 -12.62
C LYS A 261 -27.35 -9.04 -12.83
#